data_AF-A0A0B6X3R8-F1
#
_entry.id   AF-A0A0B6X3R8-F1
#
_cell.length_a   1.000
_cell.length_b   1.000
_cell.length_c   1.000
_cell.angle_alpha   90.00
_cell.angle_beta   90.00
_cell.angle_gamma   90.00
#
_symmetry.space_group_name_H-M   'P 1'
#
loop_
_entity.id
_entity.type
_entity.pdbx_description
1 polymer ?
#
loop_
_entity_poly.entity_id
_entity_poly.type
_entity_poly.pdbx_seq_one_letter_code
_entity_poly.pdbx_strand_id
1 'polypeptide(L)'
;MSKTVMYDSPEAASIKTVTGWVSRNGQFWGDDERMARYCGATHRQCENNPNHPIIAMRDYCELCHTEERHNRFNAMERQQWDRETPLVIFDTDQYFMDEDDLDDYCDEHQIKPSELQLVICEPNHPSEIDGEDYFHDVLPPDGELPYELQQAFNALNAVIRNSPPLSWSQGKYAAIVSDDVKSREAHHAVHPMEPQS
;
A
#
# COMPACT_ATOMS: atom_id res chain seq x y z
N MET A 1 43.73 1.67 -39.20
CA MET A 1 43.28 2.33 -40.44
C MET A 1 41.88 1.81 -40.76
N SER A 2 40.88 2.69 -40.84
CA SER A 2 39.53 2.32 -41.27
C SER A 2 39.53 2.05 -42.79
N LYS A 3 38.99 0.91 -43.22
CA LYS A 3 38.81 0.59 -44.65
C LYS A 3 37.87 1.63 -45.28
N THR A 4 38.30 2.29 -46.36
CA THR A 4 37.44 3.21 -47.13
C THR A 4 36.40 2.42 -47.92
N VAL A 5 35.11 2.61 -47.64
CA VAL A 5 33.98 2.01 -48.38
C VAL A 5 33.39 3.09 -49.31
N MET A 6 33.42 2.84 -50.62
CA MET A 6 32.94 3.77 -51.65
C MET A 6 31.41 3.72 -51.80
N TYR A 7 30.78 4.82 -52.22
CA TYR A 7 29.30 4.93 -52.35
C TYR A 7 28.67 3.82 -53.20
N ASP A 8 29.26 3.50 -54.34
CA ASP A 8 28.74 2.46 -55.26
C ASP A 8 29.12 1.03 -54.86
N SER A 9 29.81 0.86 -53.72
CA SER A 9 30.22 -0.47 -53.28
C SER A 9 29.01 -1.27 -52.79
N PRO A 10 28.86 -2.55 -53.17
CA PRO A 10 27.85 -3.43 -52.57
C PRO A 10 28.10 -3.67 -51.07
N GLU A 11 29.29 -3.35 -50.56
CA GLU A 11 29.59 -3.31 -49.13
C GLU A 11 29.00 -2.08 -48.43
N ALA A 12 28.69 -1.01 -49.17
CA ALA A 12 28.11 0.23 -48.64
C ALA A 12 26.62 0.08 -48.31
N ALA A 13 25.87 -0.64 -49.14
CA ALA A 13 24.45 -0.95 -48.90
C ALA A 13 24.06 -2.24 -49.60
N SER A 14 23.22 -3.04 -48.93
CA SER A 14 22.55 -4.19 -49.54
C SER A 14 21.09 -4.22 -49.10
N ILE A 15 20.19 -4.60 -50.00
CA ILE A 15 18.78 -4.83 -49.66
C ILE A 15 18.70 -6.03 -48.73
N LYS A 16 18.02 -5.87 -47.60
CA LYS A 16 17.75 -6.94 -46.63
C LYS A 16 16.24 -7.06 -46.42
N THR A 17 15.76 -8.30 -46.36
CA THR A 17 14.41 -8.60 -45.88
C THR A 17 14.47 -8.72 -44.37
N VAL A 18 13.71 -7.89 -43.66
CA VAL A 18 13.57 -7.97 -42.21
C VAL A 18 12.22 -8.59 -41.90
N THR A 19 12.23 -9.71 -41.18
CA THR A 19 11.03 -10.37 -40.66
C THR A 19 10.89 -10.08 -39.18
N GLY A 20 9.65 -9.94 -38.71
CA GLY A 20 9.38 -9.75 -37.29
C GLY A 20 7.91 -9.42 -37.05
N TRP A 21 7.55 -9.32 -35.79
CA TRP A 21 6.20 -9.07 -35.34
C TRP A 21 5.84 -7.59 -35.44
N VAL A 22 4.69 -7.31 -36.01
CA VAL A 22 4.12 -5.96 -36.09
C VAL A 22 2.83 -5.94 -35.27
N SER A 23 2.71 -5.01 -34.35
CA SER A 23 1.48 -4.84 -33.56
C SER A 23 0.34 -4.32 -34.44
N ARG A 24 -0.91 -4.42 -33.96
CA ARG A 24 -2.09 -3.84 -34.64
C ARG A 24 -1.94 -2.35 -34.98
N ASN A 25 -1.11 -1.62 -34.22
CA ASN A 25 -0.89 -0.19 -34.39
C ASN A 25 0.28 0.13 -35.36
N GLY A 26 0.87 -0.88 -36.00
CA GLY A 26 1.95 -0.72 -36.98
C GLY A 26 3.36 -0.65 -36.40
N GLN A 27 3.55 -0.92 -35.10
CA GLN A 27 4.87 -0.89 -34.47
C GLN A 27 5.60 -2.22 -34.66
N PHE A 28 6.86 -2.17 -35.13
CA PHE A 28 7.71 -3.35 -35.32
C PHE A 28 8.47 -3.70 -34.03
N TRP A 29 8.42 -4.99 -33.65
CA TRP A 29 8.99 -5.53 -32.41
C TRP A 29 10.10 -6.56 -32.63
N GLY A 30 10.56 -6.76 -33.87
CA GLY A 30 11.54 -7.81 -34.17
C GLY A 30 10.98 -9.20 -33.84
N ASP A 31 11.73 -9.99 -33.09
CA ASP A 31 11.34 -11.36 -32.73
C ASP A 31 10.43 -11.45 -31.49
N ASP A 32 10.07 -10.32 -30.85
CA ASP A 32 9.24 -10.29 -29.64
C ASP A 32 7.73 -10.34 -29.96
N GLU A 33 7.22 -11.55 -30.19
CA GLU A 33 5.78 -11.80 -30.41
C GLU A 33 4.93 -11.33 -29.23
N ARG A 34 5.39 -11.61 -28.01
CA ARG A 34 4.63 -11.33 -26.79
C ARG A 34 4.36 -9.84 -26.69
N MET A 35 5.36 -9.02 -26.91
CA MET A 35 5.23 -7.57 -26.83
C MET A 35 4.42 -6.98 -27.99
N ALA A 36 4.56 -7.54 -29.20
CA ALA A 36 3.72 -7.15 -30.33
C ALA A 36 2.23 -7.44 -30.07
N ARG A 37 1.92 -8.59 -29.48
CA ARG A 37 0.56 -8.94 -29.05
C ARG A 37 0.09 -8.06 -27.91
N TYR A 38 0.91 -7.82 -26.88
CA TYR A 38 0.59 -6.92 -25.77
C TYR A 38 0.26 -5.49 -26.27
N CYS A 39 1.06 -4.98 -27.22
CA CYS A 39 0.87 -3.68 -27.83
C CYS A 39 -0.43 -3.60 -28.66
N GLY A 40 -0.76 -4.68 -29.38
CA GLY A 40 -1.93 -4.73 -30.26
C GLY A 40 -3.24 -5.13 -29.57
N ALA A 41 -3.18 -5.83 -28.45
CA ALA A 41 -4.33 -6.34 -27.72
C ALA A 41 -5.03 -5.23 -26.93
N THR A 42 -6.36 -5.31 -26.88
CA THR A 42 -7.18 -4.45 -26.02
C THR A 42 -7.59 -5.15 -24.74
N HIS A 43 -7.72 -6.47 -24.80
CA HIS A 43 -8.21 -7.32 -23.72
C HIS A 43 -7.43 -8.64 -23.69
N ARG A 44 -7.46 -9.30 -22.54
CA ARG A 44 -6.89 -10.62 -22.30
C ARG A 44 -7.80 -11.46 -21.40
N GLN A 45 -7.65 -12.77 -21.47
CA GLN A 45 -8.15 -13.66 -20.42
C GLN A 45 -7.25 -13.55 -19.20
N CYS A 46 -7.81 -13.83 -18.02
CA CYS A 46 -7.02 -13.92 -16.80
C CYS A 46 -6.02 -15.09 -16.88
N GLU A 47 -4.77 -14.83 -16.51
CA GLU A 47 -3.69 -15.83 -16.56
C GLU A 47 -3.81 -16.87 -15.44
N ASN A 48 -4.39 -16.49 -14.30
CA ASN A 48 -4.53 -17.38 -13.14
C ASN A 48 -5.77 -18.28 -13.23
N ASN A 49 -6.87 -17.76 -13.79
CA ASN A 49 -8.13 -18.49 -13.87
C ASN A 49 -8.87 -18.19 -15.20
N PRO A 50 -8.91 -19.12 -16.15
CA PRO A 50 -9.59 -18.95 -17.44
C PRO A 50 -11.10 -18.71 -17.35
N ASN A 51 -11.73 -19.02 -16.20
CA ASN A 51 -13.15 -18.80 -15.97
C ASN A 51 -13.47 -17.37 -15.51
N HIS A 52 -12.47 -16.57 -15.14
CA HIS A 52 -12.69 -15.16 -14.84
C HIS A 52 -13.01 -14.37 -16.11
N PRO A 53 -13.73 -13.23 -15.99
CA PRO A 53 -14.07 -12.40 -17.13
C PRO A 53 -12.85 -11.95 -17.95
N ILE A 54 -13.08 -11.64 -19.22
CA ILE A 54 -12.08 -10.97 -20.06
C ILE A 54 -11.86 -9.56 -19.51
N ILE A 55 -10.60 -9.21 -19.28
CA ILE A 55 -10.18 -7.92 -18.71
C ILE A 55 -9.40 -7.10 -19.74
N ALA A 56 -9.28 -5.79 -19.52
CA ALA A 56 -8.43 -4.97 -20.38
C ALA A 56 -6.97 -5.43 -20.28
N MET A 57 -6.22 -5.28 -21.37
CA MET A 57 -4.85 -5.80 -21.49
C MET A 57 -3.91 -5.28 -20.38
N ARG A 58 -4.12 -4.03 -19.96
CA ARG A 58 -3.30 -3.31 -18.98
C ARG A 58 -3.85 -3.38 -17.56
N ASP A 59 -5.03 -3.95 -17.38
CA ASP A 59 -5.65 -4.06 -16.07
C ASP A 59 -5.26 -5.38 -15.41
N TYR A 60 -5.39 -5.41 -14.09
CA TYR A 60 -5.29 -6.62 -13.30
C TYR A 60 -6.66 -7.29 -13.18
N CYS A 61 -6.67 -8.58 -12.81
CA CYS A 61 -7.92 -9.28 -12.57
C CYS A 61 -8.41 -8.99 -11.15
N GLU A 62 -9.50 -8.23 -11.02
CA GLU A 62 -10.11 -7.88 -9.73
C GLU A 62 -10.56 -9.11 -8.92
N LEU A 63 -11.02 -10.17 -9.59
CA LEU A 63 -11.42 -11.41 -8.92
C LEU A 63 -10.22 -12.12 -8.30
N CYS A 64 -9.12 -12.28 -9.05
CA CYS A 64 -7.88 -12.82 -8.48
C CYS A 64 -7.37 -11.97 -7.32
N HIS A 65 -7.41 -10.65 -7.46
CA HIS A 65 -6.97 -9.74 -6.40
C HIS A 65 -7.83 -9.91 -5.13
N THR A 66 -9.15 -9.97 -5.29
CA THR A 66 -10.10 -10.21 -4.19
C THR A 66 -9.87 -11.58 -3.55
N GLU A 67 -9.76 -12.65 -4.35
CA GLU A 67 -9.47 -14.01 -3.88
C GLU A 67 -8.16 -14.06 -3.09
N GLU A 68 -7.10 -13.43 -3.60
CA GLU A 68 -5.81 -13.34 -2.92
C GLU A 68 -5.90 -12.57 -1.61
N ARG A 69 -6.59 -11.41 -1.59
CA ARG A 69 -6.82 -10.63 -0.38
C ARG A 69 -7.59 -11.44 0.67
N HIS A 70 -8.67 -12.11 0.29
CA HIS A 70 -9.41 -13.02 1.17
C HIS A 70 -8.52 -14.15 1.71
N ASN A 71 -7.69 -14.76 0.87
CA ASN A 71 -6.77 -15.82 1.28
C ASN A 71 -5.70 -15.31 2.25
N ARG A 72 -5.13 -14.13 1.99
CA ARG A 72 -4.17 -13.47 2.89
C ARG A 72 -4.80 -13.23 4.25
N PHE A 73 -5.99 -12.61 4.30
CA PHE A 73 -6.70 -12.36 5.55
C PHE A 73 -7.02 -13.66 6.31
N ASN A 74 -7.54 -14.68 5.62
CA ASN A 74 -7.89 -15.97 6.23
C ASN A 74 -6.67 -16.72 6.79
N ALA A 75 -5.48 -16.48 6.23
CA ALA A 75 -4.22 -17.05 6.69
C ALA A 75 -3.60 -16.29 7.87
N MET A 76 -4.09 -15.10 8.21
CA MET A 76 -3.58 -14.32 9.35
C MET A 76 -3.85 -15.05 10.66
N GLU A 77 -2.88 -14.96 11.58
CA GLU A 77 -3.09 -15.40 12.96
C GLU A 77 -4.16 -14.52 13.61
N ARG A 78 -5.08 -15.15 14.35
CA ARG A 78 -6.20 -14.47 14.99
C ARG A 78 -5.89 -14.16 16.44
N GLN A 79 -6.17 -12.94 16.86
CA GLN A 79 -5.95 -12.48 18.23
C GLN A 79 -7.21 -11.81 18.78
N GLN A 80 -7.50 -12.05 20.06
CA GLN A 80 -8.57 -11.35 20.75
C GLN A 80 -8.26 -9.86 20.80
N TRP A 81 -9.20 -9.04 20.32
CA TRP A 81 -9.05 -7.59 20.40
C TRP A 81 -9.18 -7.11 21.85
N ASP A 82 -8.30 -6.18 22.23
CA ASP A 82 -8.20 -5.60 23.57
C ASP A 82 -9.18 -4.44 23.81
N ARG A 83 -9.90 -3.98 22.77
CA ARG A 83 -10.82 -2.84 22.77
C ARG A 83 -10.13 -1.49 23.02
N GLU A 84 -8.81 -1.43 22.91
CA GLU A 84 -8.01 -0.21 23.08
C GLU A 84 -7.14 0.08 21.85
N THR A 85 -6.54 -0.95 21.27
CA THR A 85 -5.70 -0.80 20.08
C THR A 85 -6.58 -0.51 18.85
N PRO A 86 -6.25 0.48 18.01
CA PRO A 86 -7.01 0.76 16.80
C PRO A 86 -7.14 -0.45 15.88
N LEU A 87 -8.24 -0.49 15.14
CA LEU A 87 -8.51 -1.49 14.12
C LEU A 87 -8.49 -0.85 12.73
N VAL A 88 -8.29 -1.70 11.72
CA VAL A 88 -8.41 -1.32 10.31
C VAL A 88 -9.11 -2.42 9.53
N ILE A 89 -9.90 -2.06 8.52
CA ILE A 89 -10.38 -3.05 7.55
C ILE A 89 -9.20 -3.46 6.65
N PHE A 90 -8.91 -4.76 6.60
CA PHE A 90 -7.75 -5.33 5.93
C PHE A 90 -7.54 -4.81 4.50
N ASP A 91 -6.35 -4.31 4.15
CA ASP A 91 -5.97 -3.80 2.83
C ASP A 91 -6.81 -2.58 2.39
N THR A 92 -7.24 -1.76 3.35
CA THR A 92 -7.95 -0.49 3.10
C THR A 92 -7.44 0.63 4.02
N ASP A 93 -7.90 1.85 3.76
CA ASP A 93 -7.61 3.03 4.59
C ASP A 93 -8.75 3.35 5.60
N GLN A 94 -9.63 2.38 5.91
CA GLN A 94 -10.71 2.55 6.89
C GLN A 94 -10.24 2.09 8.28
N TYR A 95 -9.95 3.06 9.15
CA TYR A 95 -9.49 2.84 10.52
C TYR A 95 -10.60 3.14 11.53
N PHE A 96 -10.52 2.49 12.68
CA PHE A 96 -11.38 2.70 13.85
C PHE A 96 -10.46 2.93 15.06
N MET A 97 -10.50 4.12 15.64
CA MET A 97 -9.58 4.49 16.73
C MET A 97 -10.03 3.92 18.07
N ASP A 98 -11.33 3.69 18.21
CA ASP A 98 -11.95 3.08 19.37
C ASP A 98 -13.16 2.23 18.97
N GLU A 99 -13.88 1.75 19.98
CA GLU A 99 -15.07 0.92 19.81
C GLU A 99 -16.28 1.70 19.29
N ASP A 100 -16.41 2.97 19.65
CA ASP A 100 -17.54 3.80 19.23
C ASP A 100 -17.42 4.09 17.72
N ASP A 101 -16.21 4.36 17.21
CA ASP A 101 -15.94 4.50 15.77
C ASP A 101 -16.35 3.26 14.96
N LEU A 102 -16.11 2.05 15.50
CA LEU A 102 -16.46 0.80 14.86
C LEU A 102 -17.98 0.57 14.85
N ASP A 103 -18.63 0.86 15.96
CA ASP A 103 -20.09 0.73 16.11
C ASP A 103 -20.83 1.68 15.17
N ASP A 104 -20.43 2.95 15.13
CA ASP A 104 -21.02 3.95 14.24
C ASP A 104 -20.95 3.51 12.76
N TYR A 105 -19.81 2.96 12.35
CA TYR A 105 -19.64 2.43 10.98
C TYR A 105 -20.53 1.21 10.73
N CYS A 106 -20.59 0.28 11.67
CA CYS A 106 -21.44 -0.91 11.57
C CYS A 106 -22.93 -0.54 11.46
N ASP A 107 -23.37 0.44 12.25
CA ASP A 107 -24.74 0.96 12.24
C ASP A 107 -25.05 1.71 10.94
N GLU A 108 -24.16 2.58 10.44
CA GLU A 108 -24.36 3.30 9.17
C GLU A 108 -24.51 2.32 8.00
N HIS A 109 -23.69 1.27 7.99
CA HIS A 109 -23.65 0.29 6.91
C HIS A 109 -24.58 -0.91 7.11
N GLN A 110 -25.26 -1.01 8.26
CA GLN A 110 -26.15 -2.12 8.61
C GLN A 110 -25.45 -3.50 8.53
N ILE A 111 -24.21 -3.56 9.00
CA ILE A 111 -23.36 -4.75 9.04
C ILE A 111 -22.86 -4.98 10.46
N LYS A 112 -22.39 -6.19 10.75
CA LYS A 112 -21.81 -6.51 12.05
C LYS A 112 -20.29 -6.41 12.04
N PRO A 113 -19.65 -6.18 13.19
CA PRO A 113 -18.19 -6.26 13.33
C PRO A 113 -17.60 -7.59 12.82
N SER A 114 -18.29 -8.71 13.03
CA SER A 114 -17.85 -10.04 12.55
C SER A 114 -17.92 -10.24 11.03
N GLU A 115 -18.66 -9.38 10.32
CA GLU A 115 -18.73 -9.38 8.85
C GLU A 115 -17.56 -8.60 8.23
N LEU A 116 -16.82 -7.83 9.03
CA LEU A 116 -15.67 -7.07 8.61
C LEU A 116 -14.38 -7.89 8.72
N GLN A 117 -13.48 -7.67 7.77
CA GLN A 117 -12.12 -8.21 7.80
C GLN A 117 -11.21 -7.33 8.66
N LEU A 118 -11.44 -7.33 9.98
CA LEU A 118 -10.74 -6.44 10.91
C LEU A 118 -9.34 -6.95 11.27
N VAL A 119 -8.38 -6.04 11.31
CA VAL A 119 -6.98 -6.28 11.68
C VAL A 119 -6.57 -5.32 12.79
N ILE A 120 -5.86 -5.84 13.79
CA ILE A 120 -5.30 -5.05 14.88
C ILE A 120 -4.13 -4.23 14.35
N CYS A 121 -4.15 -2.92 14.56
CA CYS A 121 -3.10 -2.03 14.10
C CYS A 121 -1.77 -2.22 14.85
N GLU A 122 -0.68 -1.84 14.18
CA GLU A 122 0.63 -1.67 14.81
C GLU A 122 0.98 -0.17 14.89
N PRO A 123 1.56 0.29 16.01
CA PRO A 123 1.90 1.70 16.18
C PRO A 123 3.12 2.09 15.37
N ASN A 124 3.06 3.26 14.72
CA ASN A 124 4.19 3.86 14.05
C ASN A 124 4.89 4.85 14.99
N HIS A 125 6.08 4.47 15.47
CA HIS A 125 6.92 5.34 16.29
C HIS A 125 7.90 6.13 15.43
N PRO A 126 8.29 7.35 15.85
CA PRO A 126 9.37 8.07 15.19
C PRO A 126 10.69 7.34 15.41
N SER A 127 11.50 7.24 14.36
CA SER A 127 12.87 6.76 14.47
C SER A 127 13.78 7.84 15.04
N GLU A 128 14.77 7.44 15.84
CA GLU A 128 15.86 8.34 16.24
C GLU A 128 16.63 8.82 15.01
N ILE A 129 17.14 10.03 15.09
CA ILE A 129 17.95 10.62 14.02
C ILE A 129 19.41 10.56 14.46
N ASP A 130 20.22 9.82 13.73
CA ASP A 130 21.67 9.89 13.85
C ASP A 130 22.16 11.13 13.11
N GLY A 131 22.74 12.08 13.85
CA GLY A 131 23.21 13.33 13.27
C GLY A 131 24.41 13.14 12.34
N GLU A 132 25.26 12.15 12.58
CA GLU A 132 26.42 11.87 11.72
C GLU A 132 25.98 11.27 10.39
N ASP A 133 25.04 10.33 10.42
CA ASP A 133 24.39 9.78 9.22
C ASP A 133 23.63 10.88 8.46
N TYR A 134 22.88 11.73 9.17
CA TYR A 134 22.10 12.80 8.56
C TYR A 134 22.97 13.85 7.84
N PHE A 135 24.17 14.14 8.36
CA PHE A 135 25.10 15.13 7.80
C PHE A 135 26.32 14.53 7.09
N HIS A 136 26.29 13.24 6.77
CA HIS A 136 27.37 12.52 6.09
C HIS A 136 27.94 13.27 4.87
N ASP A 137 27.07 13.89 4.04
CA ASP A 137 27.50 14.57 2.81
C ASP A 137 28.32 15.86 3.06
N VAL A 138 28.20 16.46 4.25
CA VAL A 138 28.87 17.71 4.63
C VAL A 138 29.97 17.50 5.66
N LEU A 139 30.00 16.34 6.29
CA LEU A 139 31.06 15.96 7.20
C LEU A 139 32.33 15.56 6.43
N PRO A 140 33.52 15.89 6.94
CA PRO A 140 34.75 15.27 6.49
C PRO A 140 34.68 13.73 6.59
N PRO A 141 35.47 12.98 5.81
CA PRO A 141 35.45 11.50 5.80
C PRO A 141 35.66 10.81 7.16
N ASP A 142 36.18 11.53 8.16
CA ASP A 142 36.34 11.09 9.56
C ASP A 142 35.88 12.19 10.53
N GLY A 143 34.93 13.04 10.11
CA GLY A 143 34.48 14.18 10.87
C GLY A 143 33.34 13.81 11.83
N GLU A 144 33.47 14.22 13.09
CA GLU A 144 32.39 14.14 14.09
C GLU A 144 31.55 15.42 14.09
N LEU A 145 30.30 15.33 14.56
CA LEU A 145 29.49 16.52 14.77
C LEU A 145 30.07 17.41 15.89
N PRO A 146 29.99 18.75 15.75
CA PRO A 146 30.29 19.65 16.85
C PRO A 146 29.48 19.29 18.10
N TYR A 147 30.11 19.35 19.27
CA TYR A 147 29.51 18.90 20.54
C TYR A 147 28.09 19.45 20.79
N GLU A 148 27.87 20.75 20.60
CA GLU A 148 26.55 21.36 20.82
C GLU A 148 25.47 20.81 19.89
N LEU A 149 25.83 20.51 18.64
CA LEU A 149 24.93 19.93 17.66
C LEU A 149 24.63 18.47 18.00
N GLN A 150 25.64 17.69 18.37
CA GLN A 150 25.44 16.31 18.85
C GLN A 150 24.54 16.27 20.10
N GLN A 151 24.72 17.22 21.04
CA GLN A 151 23.86 17.32 22.21
C GLN A 151 22.40 17.67 21.83
N ALA A 152 22.19 18.48 20.79
CA ALA A 152 20.84 18.78 20.29
C ALA A 152 20.16 17.52 19.71
N PHE A 153 20.87 16.70 18.92
CA PHE A 153 20.36 15.41 18.46
C PHE A 153 20.06 14.47 19.61
N ASN A 154 20.97 14.36 20.60
CA ASN A 154 20.75 13.51 21.77
C ASN A 154 19.51 13.94 22.57
N ALA A 155 19.30 15.25 22.73
CA ALA A 155 18.12 15.80 23.39
C ALA A 155 16.83 15.50 22.61
N LEU A 156 16.84 15.68 21.28
CA LEU A 156 15.72 15.32 20.42
C LEU A 156 15.43 13.81 20.48
N ASN A 157 16.45 12.96 20.37
CA ASN A 157 16.30 11.50 20.43
C ASN A 157 15.77 11.04 21.79
N ALA A 158 16.09 11.76 22.87
CA ALA A 158 15.47 11.52 24.17
C ALA A 158 13.97 11.84 24.18
N VAL A 159 13.52 12.87 23.46
CA VAL A 159 12.09 13.14 23.26
C VAL A 159 11.45 12.06 22.40
N ILE A 160 12.08 11.70 21.27
CA ILE A 160 11.60 10.67 20.33
C ILE A 160 11.35 9.34 21.05
N ARG A 161 12.30 8.86 21.86
CA ARG A 161 12.15 7.61 22.64
C ARG A 161 10.95 7.60 23.58
N ASN A 162 10.56 8.77 24.09
CA ASN A 162 9.44 8.91 25.02
C ASN A 162 8.15 9.38 24.33
N SER A 163 8.18 9.55 23.01
CA SER A 163 7.02 9.97 22.24
C SER A 163 5.99 8.83 22.16
N PRO A 164 4.69 9.12 22.31
CA PRO A 164 3.66 8.17 21.91
C PRO A 164 3.76 7.87 20.40
N PRO A 165 3.04 6.82 19.91
CA PRO A 165 2.90 6.57 18.49
C PRO A 165 2.43 7.82 17.74
N LEU A 166 3.00 8.07 16.56
CA LEU A 166 2.60 9.19 15.71
C LEU A 166 1.39 8.86 14.85
N SER A 167 1.24 7.58 14.48
CA SER A 167 0.12 7.06 13.70
C SER A 167 0.05 5.54 13.87
N TRP A 168 -0.89 4.91 13.17
CA TRP A 168 -1.12 3.48 13.21
C TRP A 168 -1.13 2.91 11.78
N SER A 169 -0.55 1.74 11.61
CA SER A 169 -0.56 0.98 10.35
C SER A 169 -1.33 -0.31 10.52
N GLN A 170 -1.75 -0.93 9.42
CA GLN A 170 -2.26 -2.30 9.48
C GLN A 170 -1.21 -3.23 10.08
N GLY A 171 -1.59 -3.97 11.12
CA GLY A 171 -0.74 -4.98 11.74
C GLY A 171 -0.85 -6.36 11.08
N LYS A 172 -0.41 -7.37 11.82
CA LYS A 172 -0.30 -8.77 11.35
C LYS A 172 -1.35 -9.72 11.91
N TYR A 173 -2.18 -9.28 12.85
CA TYR A 173 -3.16 -10.12 13.52
C TYR A 173 -4.59 -9.75 13.10
N ALA A 174 -5.34 -10.74 12.63
CA ALA A 174 -6.76 -10.58 12.42
C ALA A 174 -7.48 -10.50 13.77
N ALA A 175 -8.34 -9.50 13.94
CA ALA A 175 -9.04 -9.26 15.19
C ALA A 175 -10.17 -10.29 15.37
N ILE A 176 -10.28 -10.84 16.58
CA ILE A 176 -11.48 -11.54 17.04
C ILE A 176 -12.30 -10.51 17.82
N VAL A 177 -13.42 -10.08 17.24
CA VAL A 177 -14.34 -9.07 17.79
C VAL A 177 -15.68 -9.74 18.11
N SER A 178 -16.32 -9.33 19.20
CA SER A 178 -17.66 -9.81 19.58
C SER A 178 -18.72 -9.06 18.76
N ASP A 179 -19.85 -9.68 18.46
CA ASP A 179 -21.03 -8.99 17.89
C ASP A 179 -21.76 -8.14 18.96
N ASP A 180 -21.50 -8.37 20.25
CA ASP A 180 -22.12 -7.66 21.38
C ASP A 180 -21.42 -6.33 21.71
N VAL A 181 -20.78 -5.70 20.73
CA VAL A 181 -20.31 -4.31 20.88
C VAL A 181 -21.57 -3.47 21.14
N LYS A 182 -21.71 -3.05 22.39
CA LYS A 182 -22.89 -2.35 22.91
C LYS A 182 -22.38 -1.07 23.50
N SER A 183 -22.60 0.01 22.75
CA SER A 183 -22.52 1.40 23.17
C SER A 183 -22.62 1.58 24.69
N ARG A 184 -21.60 2.22 25.28
CA ARG A 184 -21.73 2.82 26.60
C ARG A 184 -22.68 4.00 26.46
N GLU A 185 -23.96 3.72 26.70
CA GLU A 185 -25.06 4.64 26.99
C GLU A 185 -24.90 6.07 26.43
N ALA A 186 -25.72 6.36 25.41
CA ALA A 186 -26.07 7.70 24.99
C ALA A 186 -26.31 8.64 26.19
N HIS A 187 -25.34 9.51 26.50
CA HIS A 187 -25.58 10.72 27.27
C HIS A 187 -26.32 11.75 26.39
N HIS A 188 -27.50 11.36 25.89
CA HIS A 188 -28.50 12.30 25.44
C HIS A 188 -29.14 12.91 26.69
N ALA A 189 -28.48 13.91 27.27
CA ALA A 189 -29.10 14.80 28.22
C ALA A 189 -30.15 15.63 27.46
N VAL A 190 -31.33 15.04 27.28
CA VAL A 190 -32.55 15.77 26.93
C VAL A 190 -32.81 16.75 28.07
N HIS A 191 -32.61 18.03 27.78
CA HIS A 191 -32.99 19.15 28.64
C HIS A 191 -34.43 18.99 29.16
N PRO A 192 -34.67 19.07 30.48
CA PRO A 192 -35.95 19.52 30.99
C PRO A 192 -35.97 21.05 30.91
N MET A 193 -36.74 21.62 29.99
CA MET A 193 -37.19 23.00 30.13
C MET A 193 -38.12 23.08 31.33
N GLU A 194 -37.69 23.73 32.41
CA GLU A 194 -38.57 24.10 33.51
C GLU A 194 -39.58 25.18 33.04
N PRO A 195 -40.86 25.08 33.42
CA PRO A 195 -41.83 26.14 33.16
C PRO A 195 -41.61 27.27 34.18
N GLN A 196 -41.21 28.46 33.70
CA GLN A 196 -41.22 29.67 34.51
C GLN A 196 -42.66 30.08 34.81
N SER A 197 -42.96 30.26 36.10
CA SER A 197 -44.13 30.99 36.62
C SER A 197 -43.81 32.47 36.78
#